data_AF-A0A662LK91-F1
#
_entry.id   AF-A0A662LK91-F1
#
_cell.length_a   1.000
_cell.length_b   1.000
_cell.length_c   1.000
_cell.angle_alpha   90.00
_cell.angle_beta   90.00
_cell.angle_gamma   90.00
#
_symmetry.space_group_name_H-M   'P 1'
#
loop_
_entity.id
_entity.type
_entity.pdbx_description
1 polymer ?
#
loop_
_entity_poly.entity_id
_entity_poly.type
_entity_poly.pdbx_seq_one_letter_code
_entity_poly.pdbx_strand_id
1 'polypeptide(L)'
;MVEGLIREIEKRTNIQVYERSIMNVLGAVLSSDDFWEIVDLSEEPLPLVAHTIDVLRKKDYIRIEEGISLTEKGRKLAEDLGVSPIKKLYCRRCSGRGLDLDEFGEILKEFRKVT
;
A
#
# COMPACT_ATOMS: atom_id res chain seq x y z
N MET A 1 6.81 18.86 8.85
CA MET A 1 5.78 18.79 7.78
C MET A 1 4.93 17.54 7.91
N VAL A 2 5.55 16.35 8.02
CA VAL A 2 4.87 15.06 8.19
C VAL A 2 4.04 14.98 9.48
N GLU A 3 4.49 15.57 10.59
CA GLU A 3 3.73 15.59 11.86
C GLU A 3 2.30 16.13 11.72
N GLY A 4 2.09 17.11 10.84
CA GLY A 4 0.77 17.66 10.56
C GLY A 4 -0.13 16.68 9.81
N LEU A 5 0.45 15.86 8.92
CA LEU A 5 -0.26 14.80 8.22
C LEU A 5 -0.63 13.67 9.18
N ILE A 6 0.32 13.22 10.01
CA ILE A 6 0.12 12.18 11.03
C ILE A 6 -1.08 12.53 11.90
N ARG A 7 -1.05 13.71 12.55
CA ARG A 7 -2.14 14.14 13.44
C ARG A 7 -3.49 14.25 12.74
N GLU A 8 -3.51 14.59 11.46
CA GLU A 8 -4.76 14.70 10.71
C GLU A 8 -5.34 13.32 10.35
N ILE A 9 -4.48 12.36 10.00
CA ILE A 9 -4.89 10.99 9.65
C ILE A 9 -5.30 10.21 10.90
N GLU A 10 -4.56 10.32 12.01
CA GLU A 10 -4.89 9.68 13.29
C GLU A 10 -6.28 10.09 13.78
N LYS A 11 -6.61 11.38 13.71
CA LYS A 11 -7.92 11.91 14.10
C LYS A 11 -9.09 11.33 13.31
N ARG A 12 -8.86 10.87 12.08
CA ARG A 12 -9.91 10.33 11.20
C ARG A 12 -10.05 8.81 11.30
N THR A 13 -8.94 8.12 11.58
CA THR A 13 -8.88 6.66 11.58
C THR A 13 -9.07 6.06 12.97
N ASN A 14 -8.70 6.80 14.04
CA ASN A 14 -8.47 6.25 15.38
C ASN A 14 -7.45 5.10 15.41
N ILE A 15 -6.57 5.05 14.40
CA ILE A 15 -5.44 4.13 14.27
C ILE A 15 -4.18 4.97 14.50
N GLN A 16 -3.17 4.38 15.15
CA GLN A 16 -1.88 5.03 15.33
C GLN A 16 -1.18 5.15 13.97
N VAL A 17 -0.70 6.35 13.63
CA VAL A 17 -0.05 6.63 12.34
C VAL A 17 1.38 7.06 12.59
N TYR A 18 2.30 6.47 11.81
CA TYR A 18 3.70 6.87 11.85
C TYR A 18 4.09 7.55 10.54
N GLU A 19 5.24 8.23 10.56
CA GLU A 19 5.88 8.69 9.32
C GLU A 19 6.04 7.54 8.33
N ARG A 20 6.41 6.34 8.83
CA ARG A 20 6.54 5.15 8.01
C ARG A 20 5.23 4.74 7.31
N SER A 21 4.07 4.92 7.95
CA SER A 21 2.78 4.62 7.34
C SER A 21 2.50 5.51 6.12
N ILE A 22 2.85 6.80 6.22
CA ILE A 22 2.73 7.73 5.09
C ILE A 22 3.73 7.35 3.99
N MET A 23 4.96 7.01 4.34
CA MET A 23 5.98 6.55 3.39
C MET A 23 5.55 5.28 2.64
N ASN A 24 4.96 4.31 3.35
CA ASN A 24 4.46 3.07 2.77
C ASN A 24 3.36 3.35 1.74
N VAL A 25 2.38 4.20 2.07
CA VAL A 25 1.32 4.60 1.13
C VAL A 25 1.88 5.38 -0.07
N LEU A 26 2.82 6.29 0.13
CA LEU A 26 3.48 7.01 -0.98
C LEU A 26 4.23 6.04 -1.91
N GLY A 27 4.96 5.07 -1.34
CA GLY A 27 5.68 4.05 -2.10
C GLY A 27 4.73 3.15 -2.90
N ALA A 28 3.57 2.81 -2.33
CA ALA A 28 2.54 2.05 -3.01
C ALA A 28 1.90 2.83 -4.17
N VAL A 29 1.56 4.11 -3.97
CA VAL A 29 1.05 5.01 -5.04
C VAL A 29 2.09 5.26 -6.14
N LEU A 30 3.38 5.25 -5.81
CA LEU A 30 4.46 5.30 -6.80
C LEU A 30 4.55 4.04 -7.67
N SER A 31 3.89 2.95 -7.26
CA SER A 31 4.02 1.62 -7.87
C SER A 31 2.76 1.16 -8.60
N SER A 32 1.60 1.67 -8.20
CA SER A 32 0.29 1.34 -8.78
C SER A 32 -0.66 2.52 -8.65
N ASP A 33 -1.60 2.62 -9.59
CA ASP A 33 -2.72 3.56 -9.57
C ASP A 33 -4.04 2.93 -9.09
N ASP A 34 -4.08 1.59 -8.97
CA ASP A 34 -5.21 0.84 -8.44
C ASP A 34 -5.24 0.85 -6.91
N PHE A 35 -6.40 1.19 -6.34
CA PHE A 35 -6.57 1.31 -4.89
C PHE A 35 -6.31 0.01 -4.14
N TRP A 36 -6.71 -1.14 -4.68
CA TRP A 36 -6.56 -2.42 -4.00
C TRP A 36 -5.11 -2.88 -3.99
N GLU A 37 -4.40 -2.70 -5.10
CA GLU A 37 -2.96 -2.95 -5.18
C GLU A 37 -2.19 -1.97 -4.29
N ILE A 38 -2.62 -0.71 -4.15
CA ILE A 38 -2.03 0.25 -3.19
C ILE A 38 -2.19 -0.22 -1.75
N VAL A 39 -3.38 -0.71 -1.38
CA VAL A 39 -3.62 -1.28 -0.04
C VAL A 39 -2.69 -2.47 0.20
N ASP A 40 -2.63 -3.42 -0.74
CA ASP A 40 -1.78 -4.60 -0.66
C ASP A 40 -0.29 -4.23 -0.54
N LEU A 41 0.21 -3.36 -1.42
CA LEU A 41 1.61 -2.93 -1.44
C LEU A 41 2.03 -2.13 -0.21
N SER A 42 1.12 -1.35 0.37
CA SER A 42 1.44 -0.52 1.53
C SER A 42 1.65 -1.34 2.82
N GLU A 43 1.10 -2.56 2.88
CA GLU A 43 1.02 -3.37 4.10
C GLU A 43 0.37 -2.61 5.29
N GLU A 44 -0.47 -1.61 5.00
CA GLU A 44 -1.19 -0.83 5.99
C GLU A 44 -2.68 -1.23 6.05
N PRO A 45 -3.37 -1.02 7.19
CA PRO A 45 -4.81 -1.26 7.28
C PRO A 45 -5.59 -0.45 6.24
N LEU A 46 -6.56 -1.08 5.57
CA LEU A 46 -7.39 -0.42 4.53
C LEU A 46 -7.96 0.94 4.97
N PRO A 47 -8.54 1.10 6.17
CA PRO A 47 -9.03 2.41 6.62
C PRO A 47 -7.92 3.46 6.72
N LEU A 48 -6.73 3.07 7.17
CA LEU A 48 -5.56 3.96 7.25
C LEU A 48 -5.15 4.41 5.84
N VAL A 49 -5.08 3.50 4.88
CA VAL A 49 -4.75 3.81 3.48
C VAL A 49 -5.77 4.78 2.89
N ALA A 50 -7.06 4.49 3.01
CA ALA A 50 -8.13 5.33 2.50
C ALA A 50 -8.09 6.76 3.08
N HIS A 51 -7.90 6.89 4.39
CA HIS A 51 -7.81 8.19 5.05
C HIS A 51 -6.51 8.93 4.72
N THR A 52 -5.39 8.22 4.58
CA THR A 52 -4.11 8.80 4.15
C THR A 52 -4.24 9.38 2.75
N ILE A 53 -4.80 8.61 1.80
CA ILE A 53 -5.03 9.06 0.43
C ILE A 53 -5.95 10.29 0.39
N ASP A 54 -7.06 10.30 1.15
CA ASP A 54 -7.96 11.47 1.17
C ASP A 54 -7.29 12.71 1.78
N VAL A 55 -6.51 12.57 2.85
CA VAL A 55 -5.76 13.70 3.44
C VAL A 55 -4.72 14.23 2.47
N LEU A 56 -3.97 13.35 1.81
CA LEU A 56 -2.96 13.72 0.81
C LEU A 56 -3.60 14.39 -0.41
N ARG A 57 -4.74 13.88 -0.89
CA ARG A 57 -5.53 14.50 -1.97
C ARG A 57 -6.00 15.90 -1.60
N LYS A 58 -6.58 16.08 -0.42
CA LYS A 58 -7.04 17.40 0.08
C LYS A 58 -5.92 18.43 0.20
N LYS A 59 -4.68 17.97 0.33
CA LYS A 59 -3.48 18.83 0.40
C LYS A 59 -2.70 18.89 -0.91
N ASP A 60 -3.28 18.39 -2.01
CA ASP A 60 -2.69 18.42 -3.35
C ASP A 60 -1.39 17.61 -3.49
N TYR A 61 -1.20 16.56 -2.70
CA TYR A 61 -0.11 15.59 -2.88
C TYR A 61 -0.53 14.42 -3.78
N ILE A 62 -1.82 14.08 -3.79
CA ILE A 62 -2.39 13.00 -4.61
C ILE A 62 -3.48 13.57 -5.51
N ARG A 63 -3.57 13.05 -6.73
CA ARG A 63 -4.67 13.23 -7.66
C ARG A 63 -5.43 11.92 -7.82
N ILE A 64 -6.76 12.01 -7.87
CA ILE A 64 -7.66 10.89 -8.15
C ILE A 64 -8.48 11.27 -9.38
N GLU A 65 -8.23 10.58 -10.49
CA GLU A 65 -8.98 10.70 -11.74
C GLU A 65 -9.47 9.30 -12.14
N GLU A 66 -8.91 8.70 -13.20
CA GLU A 66 -9.14 7.29 -13.56
C GLU A 66 -8.39 6.31 -12.63
N GLY A 67 -7.38 6.82 -11.92
CA GLY A 67 -6.58 6.11 -10.92
C GLY A 67 -5.97 7.08 -9.90
N ILE A 68 -5.14 6.55 -9.01
CA ILE A 68 -4.48 7.31 -7.93
C ILE A 68 -3.04 7.60 -8.32
N SER A 69 -2.63 8.87 -8.31
CA SER A 69 -1.26 9.26 -8.65
C SER A 69 -0.73 10.41 -7.78
N LEU A 70 0.58 10.53 -7.66
CA LEU A 70 1.21 11.68 -7.03
C LEU A 70 1.17 12.90 -7.96
N THR A 71 0.82 14.05 -7.40
CA THR A 71 1.07 15.35 -8.03
C THR A 71 2.57 15.67 -8.00
N GLU A 72 2.99 16.76 -8.64
CA GLU A 72 4.38 17.25 -8.53
C GLU A 72 4.78 17.50 -7.07
N LYS A 73 3.87 18.09 -6.29
CA LYS A 73 4.03 18.31 -4.86
C LYS A 73 4.14 16.99 -4.09
N GLY A 74 3.37 15.98 -4.48
CA GLY A 74 3.44 14.62 -3.93
C GLY A 74 4.76 13.92 -4.23
N ARG A 75 5.25 14.02 -5.47
CA ARG A 75 6.55 13.46 -5.88
C ARG A 75 7.68 14.09 -5.09
N LYS A 76 7.67 15.42 -4.94
CA LYS A 76 8.66 16.13 -4.11
C LYS A 76 8.62 15.67 -2.65
N LEU A 77 7.44 15.49 -2.07
CA LEU A 77 7.31 14.94 -0.72
C LEU A 77 7.91 13.53 -0.61
N ALA A 78 7.65 12.66 -1.60
CA ALA A 78 8.22 11.32 -1.63
C ALA A 78 9.75 11.35 -1.74
N GLU A 79 10.31 12.22 -2.59
CA GLU A 79 11.75 12.43 -2.73
C GLU A 79 12.39 12.96 -1.44
N ASP A 80 11.79 13.97 -0.81
CA ASP A 80 12.26 14.56 0.46
C ASP A 80 12.28 13.51 1.59
N LEU A 81 11.37 12.53 1.55
CA LEU A 81 11.30 11.40 2.49
C LEU A 81 12.15 10.19 2.07
N GLY A 82 12.83 10.23 0.92
CA GLY A 82 13.61 9.10 0.39
C GLY A 82 12.75 7.88 0.02
N VAL A 83 11.48 8.09 -0.34
CA VAL A 83 10.56 7.02 -0.73
C VAL A 83 10.75 6.67 -2.21
N SER A 84 10.82 5.37 -2.49
CA SER A 84 10.92 4.82 -3.85
C SER A 84 9.73 3.90 -4.15
N PRO A 85 9.42 3.61 -5.42
CA PRO A 85 8.44 2.59 -5.78
C PRO A 85 8.80 1.22 -5.16
N ILE A 86 7.78 0.53 -4.68
CA ILE A 86 7.85 -0.80 -4.08
C ILE A 86 8.07 -1.83 -5.20
N LYS A 87 8.95 -2.81 -4.94
CA LYS A 87 9.19 -3.95 -5.82
C LYS A 87 8.82 -5.24 -5.11
N LYS A 88 7.85 -5.97 -5.64
CA LYS A 88 7.54 -7.34 -5.19
C LYS A 88 8.65 -8.30 -5.67
N LEU A 89 9.49 -8.73 -4.73
CA LEU A 89 10.60 -9.66 -4.97
C LEU A 89 10.30 -11.08 -4.45
N TYR A 90 9.02 -11.47 -4.41
CA TYR A 90 8.62 -12.79 -3.94
C TYR A 90 9.26 -13.90 -4.79
N CYS A 91 9.68 -14.97 -4.13
CA CYS A 91 10.11 -16.18 -4.81
C CYS A 91 8.97 -16.70 -5.68
N ARG A 92 9.19 -16.82 -7.01
CA ARG A 92 8.17 -17.28 -7.96
C ARG A 92 7.70 -18.71 -7.72
N ARG A 93 8.51 -19.54 -7.06
CA ARG A 93 8.16 -20.93 -6.74
C ARG A 93 7.18 -21.03 -5.58
N CYS A 94 7.47 -20.38 -4.46
CA CYS A 94 6.63 -20.49 -3.24
C CYS A 94 5.70 -19.29 -3.01
N SER A 95 5.77 -18.26 -3.86
CA SER A 95 5.04 -16.99 -3.70
C SER A 95 5.29 -16.34 -2.32
N GLY A 96 6.51 -16.44 -1.80
CA GLY A 96 6.88 -15.90 -0.49
C GLY A 96 6.50 -16.77 0.72
N ARG A 97 5.82 -17.92 0.53
CA ARG A 97 5.38 -18.79 1.63
C ARG A 97 6.49 -19.60 2.31
N GLY A 98 7.65 -19.75 1.65
CA GLY A 98 8.73 -20.62 2.13
C GLY A 98 8.43 -22.12 2.05
N LEU A 99 7.29 -22.51 1.49
CA LEU A 99 6.85 -23.90 1.32
C LEU A 99 6.58 -24.20 -0.16
N ASP A 100 6.93 -25.41 -0.57
CA ASP A 100 6.55 -25.97 -1.86
C ASP A 100 5.36 -26.93 -1.66
N LEU A 101 4.31 -26.76 -2.47
CA LEU A 101 3.07 -27.54 -2.37
C LEU A 101 2.99 -28.64 -3.44
N ASP A 102 4.00 -28.78 -4.30
CA ASP A 102 3.98 -29.74 -5.41
C ASP A 102 3.73 -31.18 -4.93
N GLU A 103 4.30 -31.58 -3.79
CA GLU A 103 4.11 -32.92 -3.21
C GLU A 103 2.68 -33.17 -2.68
N PHE A 104 1.90 -32.11 -2.45
CA PHE A 104 0.53 -32.17 -1.92
C PHE A 104 -0.53 -32.04 -3.01
N GLY A 105 -0.16 -32.19 -4.29
CA GLY A 105 -1.04 -31.94 -5.43
C GLY A 105 -2.37 -32.70 -5.40
N GLU A 106 -2.38 -33.98 -4.99
CA GLU A 106 -3.61 -34.78 -4.91
C GLU A 106 -4.54 -34.31 -3.79
N ILE A 107 -3.99 -33.99 -2.61
CA ILE A 107 -4.77 -33.44 -1.49
C ILE A 107 -5.38 -32.09 -1.89
N LEU A 108 -4.61 -31.25 -2.58
CA LEU A 108 -5.09 -29.96 -3.08
C LEU A 108 -6.22 -30.10 -4.10
N LYS A 109 -6.16 -31.12 -4.98
CA LYS A 109 -7.23 -31.41 -5.95
C LYS A 109 -8.52 -31.83 -5.25
N GLU A 110 -8.45 -32.73 -4.27
CA GLU A 110 -9.64 -33.16 -3.52
C GLU A 110 -10.24 -32.01 -2.71
N PHE A 111 -9.41 -31.19 -2.07
CA PHE A 111 -9.87 -30.02 -1.32
C PHE A 111 -10.68 -29.05 -2.20
N ARG A 112 -10.24 -28.79 -3.43
CA ARG A 112 -10.94 -27.90 -4.38
C ARG A 112 -12.30 -28.40 -4.85
N LYS A 113 -12.66 -29.66 -4.62
CA LYS A 113 -13.99 -30.18 -4.96
C LYS A 113 -15.06 -29.83 -3.93
N VAL A 114 -14.65 -29.49 -2.70
CA VAL A 114 -15.55 -29.28 -1.56
C VAL A 114 -15.61 -27.83 -1.07
N THR A 115 -14.72 -26.97 -1.58
CA THR A 115 -14.77 -25.49 -1.48
C THR A 115 -15.16 -24.88 -2.80
#